data_AF-A0A8N4L993-F1
#
_entry.id   AF-A0A8N4L993-F1
#
_cell.length_a   1.000
_cell.length_b   1.000
_cell.length_c   1.000
_cell.angle_alpha   90.00
_cell.angle_beta   90.00
_cell.angle_gamma   90.00
#
_symmetry.space_group_name_H-M   'P 1'
#
loop_
_entity.id
_entity.type
_entity.pdbx_description
1 polymer ?
#
loop_
_entity_poly.entity_id
_entity_poly.type
_entity_poly.pdbx_seq_one_letter_code
_entity_poly.pdbx_strand_id
1 'polypeptide(L)'
;MAQIQKHVVYADNMFKPLKDIMALLKSYNVEFDQQLLRNIDHLPLQWKHLKDVAAARSEALEQAQSYQRERVNSMIVIFMCRVQNYAKQFPRLPFFSVPCDKVYEHCDAVCARLDHLASLHRRYLRYSILLGIDAADSTTLQLCTAELRRIKQLWDYVHVIEACIVEWHATPWHSIDTDELETECKKFTRDLRTLDKCIRDWAPYTYIVDILKELMASLRAITELQNPAISERHWLELMQATKLTQTHDVEYL
;
A
#
# COMPACT_ATOMS: atom_id res chain seq x y z
N MET A 1 11.40 22.70 25.46
CA MET A 1 12.05 23.77 24.69
C MET A 1 11.11 24.39 23.65
N ALA A 2 10.57 23.62 22.69
CA ALA A 2 9.70 24.15 21.63
C ALA A 2 8.48 24.95 22.12
N GLN A 3 7.79 24.51 23.18
CA GLN A 3 6.67 25.28 23.77
C GLN A 3 7.13 26.56 24.47
N ILE A 4 8.25 26.52 25.22
CA ILE A 4 8.82 27.69 25.89
C ILE A 4 9.23 28.73 24.85
N GLN A 5 9.96 28.34 23.81
CA GLN A 5 10.33 29.23 22.70
C GLN A 5 9.14 29.86 21.98
N LYS A 6 8.04 29.13 21.78
CA LYS A 6 6.80 29.68 21.19
C LYS A 6 6.17 30.77 22.06
N HIS A 7 6.25 30.66 23.37
CA HIS A 7 5.64 31.62 24.30
C HIS A 7 6.59 32.71 24.78
N VAL A 8 7.89 32.66 24.43
CA VAL A 8 8.88 33.67 24.82
C VAL A 8 8.48 35.06 24.38
N VAL A 9 8.11 35.23 23.11
CA VAL A 9 7.76 36.55 22.55
C VAL A 9 6.49 37.10 23.20
N TYR A 10 5.50 36.24 23.44
CA TYR A 10 4.26 36.64 24.10
C TYR A 10 4.49 37.03 25.56
N ALA A 11 5.17 36.18 26.34
CA ALA A 11 5.42 36.42 27.75
C ALA A 11 6.30 37.67 27.96
N ASP A 12 7.41 37.81 27.22
CA ASP A 12 8.31 38.97 27.35
C ASP A 12 7.59 40.29 26.99
N ASN A 13 6.64 40.27 26.05
CA ASN A 13 5.88 41.47 25.65
C ASN A 13 4.70 41.81 26.56
N MET A 14 4.22 40.88 27.38
CA MET A 14 3.05 41.10 28.26
C MET A 14 3.40 41.81 29.57
N PHE A 15 4.63 41.68 30.06
CA PHE A 15 5.00 42.21 31.39
C PHE A 15 5.02 43.74 31.45
N LYS A 16 5.45 44.42 30.38
CA LYS A 16 5.54 45.89 30.34
C LYS A 16 4.16 46.57 30.31
N PRO A 17 3.23 46.19 29.41
CA PRO A 17 1.86 46.73 29.42
C PRO A 17 1.13 46.52 30.75
N LEU A 18 1.33 45.37 31.40
CA LEU A 18 0.71 45.10 32.71
C LEU A 18 1.21 46.07 33.79
N LYS A 19 2.52 46.36 33.82
CA LYS A 19 3.09 47.35 34.75
C LYS A 19 2.60 48.77 34.45
N ASP A 20 2.46 49.13 33.18
CA ASP A 20 1.98 50.45 32.76
C ASP A 20 0.49 50.64 33.13
N ILE A 21 -0.35 49.63 32.94
CA ILE A 21 -1.77 49.66 33.33
C ILE A 21 -1.91 49.77 34.86
N MET A 22 -1.12 49.03 35.63
CA MET A 22 -1.13 49.16 37.09
C MET A 22 -0.68 50.54 37.56
N ALA A 23 0.34 51.12 36.94
CA ALA A 23 0.80 52.47 37.25
C ALA A 23 -0.30 53.51 36.97
N LEU A 24 -1.02 53.35 35.87
CA LEU A 24 -2.18 54.19 35.53
C LEU A 24 -3.30 54.02 36.57
N LEU A 25 -3.70 52.80 36.90
CA LEU A 25 -4.76 52.57 37.88
C LEU A 25 -4.41 53.06 39.29
N LYS A 26 -3.13 52.98 39.69
CA LYS A 26 -2.64 53.63 40.92
C LYS A 26 -2.81 55.15 40.89
N SER A 27 -2.63 55.79 39.72
CA SER A 27 -2.85 57.24 39.58
C SER A 27 -4.32 57.66 39.74
N TYR A 28 -5.25 56.71 39.58
CA TYR A 28 -6.69 56.87 39.84
C TYR A 28 -7.12 56.42 41.24
N ASN A 29 -6.19 56.28 42.20
CA ASN A 29 -6.45 55.85 43.58
C ASN A 29 -7.08 54.45 43.74
N VAL A 30 -6.84 53.54 42.79
CA VAL A 30 -7.24 52.13 42.95
C VAL A 30 -6.26 51.45 43.90
N GLU A 31 -6.76 50.97 45.04
CA GLU A 31 -5.98 50.15 45.97
C GLU A 31 -5.83 48.72 45.42
N PHE A 32 -4.60 48.24 45.42
CA PHE A 32 -4.28 46.87 45.01
C PHE A 32 -3.89 46.06 46.23
N ASP A 33 -4.31 44.80 46.25
CA ASP A 33 -3.77 43.81 47.17
C ASP A 33 -2.23 43.77 47.05
N GLN A 34 -1.54 43.81 48.20
CA GLN A 34 -0.09 43.73 48.25
C GLN A 34 0.43 42.42 47.63
N GLN A 35 -0.37 41.35 47.69
CA GLN A 35 -0.01 40.07 47.09
C GLN A 35 -0.01 40.13 45.56
N LEU A 36 -0.95 40.84 44.95
CA LEU A 36 -1.01 41.07 43.50
C LEU A 36 0.19 41.88 43.01
N LEU A 37 0.55 42.95 43.72
CA LEU A 37 1.71 43.78 43.42
C LEU A 37 3.02 42.98 43.45
N ARG A 38 3.21 42.19 44.51
CA ARG A 38 4.37 41.29 44.63
C ARG A 38 4.42 40.30 43.48
N ASN A 39 3.30 39.67 43.13
CA ASN A 39 3.26 38.69 42.03
C ASN A 39 3.65 39.30 40.69
N ILE A 40 3.21 40.53 40.40
CA ILE A 40 3.53 41.22 39.13
C ILE A 40 4.99 41.63 39.05
N ASP A 41 5.64 41.92 40.18
CA ASP A 41 7.08 42.15 40.23
C ASP A 41 7.91 40.85 40.20
N HIS A 42 7.40 39.76 40.77
CA HIS A 42 8.07 38.46 40.77
C HIS A 42 7.92 37.66 39.46
N LEU A 43 6.84 37.87 38.70
CA LEU A 43 6.55 37.16 37.44
C LEU A 43 7.70 37.24 36.40
N PRO A 44 8.29 38.42 36.10
CA PRO A 44 9.44 38.52 35.21
C PRO A 44 10.67 37.76 35.70
N LEU A 45 10.88 37.71 37.03
CA LEU A 45 12.00 36.99 37.65
C LEU A 45 11.80 35.48 37.55
N GLN A 46 10.59 34.98 37.83
CA GLN A 46 10.23 33.58 37.65
C GLN A 46 10.36 33.14 36.19
N TRP A 47 9.93 34.01 35.26
CA TRP A 47 10.08 33.77 33.83
C TRP A 47 11.55 33.72 33.39
N LYS A 48 12.39 34.65 33.88
CA LYS A 48 13.83 34.62 33.63
C LYS A 48 14.47 33.35 34.19
N HIS A 49 14.16 32.99 35.44
CA HIS A 49 14.66 31.75 36.06
C HIS A 49 14.25 30.51 35.25
N LEU A 50 13.01 30.45 34.78
CA LEU A 50 12.53 29.36 33.93
C LEU A 50 13.32 29.29 32.61
N LYS A 51 13.62 30.44 31.98
CA LYS A 51 14.47 30.52 30.78
C LYS A 51 15.88 30.00 31.06
N ASP A 52 16.48 30.41 32.18
CA ASP A 52 17.85 30.00 32.56
C ASP A 52 17.93 28.50 32.85
N VAL A 53 16.97 27.95 33.61
CA VAL A 53 16.88 26.50 33.88
C VAL A 53 16.65 25.71 32.58
N ALA A 54 15.82 26.22 31.67
CA ALA A 54 15.58 25.60 30.38
C ALA A 54 16.84 25.59 29.50
N ALA A 55 17.59 26.70 29.46
CA ALA A 55 18.85 26.80 28.73
C ALA A 55 19.91 25.85 29.28
N ALA A 56 20.12 25.85 30.61
CA ALA A 56 21.09 24.97 31.27
C ALA A 56 20.77 23.49 31.03
N ARG A 57 19.49 23.10 31.09
CA ARG A 57 19.06 21.73 30.75
C ARG A 57 19.26 21.38 29.27
N SER A 58 19.06 22.35 28.37
CA SER A 58 19.29 22.14 26.94
C SER A 58 20.77 21.88 26.66
N GLU A 59 21.65 22.70 27.23
CA GLU A 59 23.10 22.57 27.09
C GLU A 59 23.60 21.24 27.68
N ALA A 60 23.12 20.86 28.87
CA ALA A 60 23.45 19.58 29.50
C ALA A 60 23.02 18.37 28.66
N LEU A 61 21.99 18.51 27.83
CA LEU A 61 21.48 17.44 26.97
C LEU A 61 22.02 17.50 25.53
N GLU A 62 22.78 18.52 25.15
CA GLU A 62 23.17 18.76 23.75
C GLU A 62 24.01 17.62 23.17
N GLN A 63 25.00 17.13 23.93
CA GLN A 63 25.83 16.00 23.51
C GLN A 63 25.00 14.72 23.35
N ALA A 64 24.10 14.46 24.30
CA ALA A 64 23.21 13.30 24.24
C ALA A 64 22.25 13.39 23.04
N GLN A 65 21.66 14.57 22.79
CA GLN A 65 20.79 14.80 21.64
C GLN A 65 21.55 14.65 20.32
N SER A 66 22.76 15.17 20.22
CA SER A 66 23.60 15.03 19.02
C SER A 66 23.93 13.57 18.74
N TYR A 67 24.32 12.80 19.76
CA TYR A 67 24.53 11.36 19.63
C TYR A 67 23.25 10.62 19.20
N GLN A 68 22.09 10.97 19.76
CA GLN A 68 20.81 10.36 19.36
C GLN A 68 20.41 10.73 17.92
N ARG A 69 20.65 11.97 17.50
CA ARG A 69 20.40 12.44 16.12
C ARG A 69 21.21 11.63 15.12
N GLU A 70 22.52 11.49 15.36
CA GLU A 70 23.41 10.72 14.49
C GLU A 70 22.98 9.24 14.43
N ARG A 71 22.72 8.62 15.59
CA ARG A 71 22.28 7.24 15.68
C ARG A 71 20.96 6.99 14.93
N VAL A 72 19.97 7.87 15.07
CA VAL A 72 18.69 7.74 14.38
C VAL A 72 18.84 7.98 12.88
N ASN A 73 19.67 8.94 12.45
CA ASN A 73 19.98 9.12 11.05
C ASN A 73 20.61 7.86 10.44
N SER A 74 21.58 7.24 11.11
CA SER A 74 22.16 5.97 10.63
C SER A 74 21.09 4.87 10.52
N MET A 75 20.19 4.75 11.49
CA MET A 75 19.08 3.78 11.42
C MET A 75 18.13 4.05 10.26
N ILE A 76 17.81 5.32 9.98
CA ILE A 76 16.98 5.73 8.85
C ILE A 76 17.64 5.35 7.53
N VAL A 77 18.94 5.65 7.37
CA VAL A 77 19.69 5.30 6.15
C VAL A 77 19.68 3.80 5.90
N ILE A 78 19.94 2.99 6.93
CA ILE A 78 19.90 1.52 6.82
C ILE A 78 18.50 1.04 6.47
N PHE A 79 17.46 1.60 7.10
CA PHE A 79 16.07 1.28 6.79
C PHE A 79 15.71 1.60 5.33
N MET A 80 16.10 2.78 4.84
CA MET A 80 15.88 3.18 3.44
C MET A 80 16.56 2.22 2.47
N CYS A 81 17.82 1.85 2.74
CA CYS A 81 18.53 0.86 1.94
C CYS A 81 17.80 -0.50 1.93
N ARG A 82 17.28 -0.94 3.08
CA ARG A 82 16.50 -2.17 3.20
C ARG A 82 15.20 -2.12 2.39
N VAL A 83 14.47 -1.01 2.43
CA VAL A 83 13.24 -0.81 1.65
C VAL A 83 13.54 -0.79 0.15
N GLN A 84 14.59 -0.08 -0.27
CA GLN A 84 15.00 -0.04 -1.68
C GLN A 84 15.44 -1.40 -2.20
N ASN A 85 16.21 -2.16 -1.41
CA ASN A 85 16.60 -3.51 -1.79
C ASN A 85 15.37 -4.43 -1.90
N TYR A 86 14.43 -4.30 -0.97
CA TYR A 86 13.17 -5.05 -1.05
C TYR A 86 12.37 -4.70 -2.31
N ALA A 87 12.25 -3.41 -2.66
CA ALA A 87 11.58 -2.97 -3.87
C ALA A 87 12.23 -3.55 -5.14
N LYS A 88 13.56 -3.67 -5.19
CA LYS A 88 14.27 -4.32 -6.32
C LYS A 88 13.98 -5.83 -6.42
N GLN A 89 13.70 -6.48 -5.30
CA GLN A 89 13.37 -7.91 -5.26
C GLN A 89 11.89 -8.17 -5.52
N PHE A 90 11.03 -7.15 -5.36
CA PHE A 90 9.58 -7.28 -5.47
C PHE A 90 9.13 -7.90 -6.80
N PRO A 91 9.64 -7.48 -7.98
CA PRO A 91 9.23 -8.08 -9.26
C PRO A 91 9.71 -9.53 -9.46
N ARG A 92 10.62 -10.02 -8.64
CA ARG A 92 11.15 -11.40 -8.69
C ARG A 92 10.38 -12.37 -7.80
N LEU A 93 9.32 -11.89 -7.15
CA LEU A 93 8.48 -12.71 -6.29
C LEU A 93 7.67 -13.73 -7.11
N PRO A 94 7.34 -14.90 -6.54
CA PRO A 94 6.77 -16.02 -7.28
C PRO A 94 5.44 -15.70 -7.95
N PHE A 95 4.62 -14.83 -7.36
CA PHE A 95 3.34 -14.42 -7.93
C PHE A 95 3.43 -13.51 -9.18
N PHE A 96 4.63 -13.12 -9.60
CA PHE A 96 4.84 -12.48 -10.92
C PHE A 96 5.17 -13.49 -12.02
N SER A 97 5.36 -14.77 -11.67
CA SER A 97 5.60 -15.86 -12.61
C SER A 97 4.37 -16.76 -12.71
N VAL A 98 4.24 -17.48 -13.82
CA VAL A 98 3.18 -18.48 -14.04
C VAL A 98 3.85 -19.82 -14.39
N PRO A 99 3.43 -20.95 -13.81
CA PRO A 99 2.40 -21.09 -12.78
C PRO A 99 2.88 -20.62 -11.39
N CYS A 100 1.94 -20.17 -10.54
CA CYS A 100 2.22 -19.83 -9.14
C CYS A 100 1.27 -20.59 -8.22
N ASP A 101 1.83 -21.54 -7.47
CA ASP A 101 1.06 -22.25 -6.45
C ASP A 101 0.89 -21.35 -5.21
N LYS A 102 -0.31 -21.40 -4.61
CA LYS A 102 -0.63 -20.72 -3.34
C LYS A 102 -0.33 -19.21 -3.37
N VAL A 103 -0.81 -18.52 -4.41
CA VAL A 103 -0.65 -17.07 -4.59
C VAL A 103 -1.00 -16.28 -3.33
N TYR A 104 -2.14 -16.59 -2.70
CA TYR A 104 -2.61 -15.86 -1.52
C TYR A 104 -1.69 -16.00 -0.31
N GLU A 105 -1.10 -17.19 -0.07
CA GLU A 105 -0.13 -17.37 1.02
C GLU A 105 1.10 -16.47 0.83
N HIS A 106 1.58 -16.35 -0.42
CA HIS A 106 2.69 -15.47 -0.76
C HIS A 106 2.31 -13.99 -0.62
N CYS A 107 1.12 -13.60 -1.08
CA CYS A 107 0.59 -12.24 -0.93
C CYS A 107 0.46 -11.85 0.55
N ASP A 108 -0.04 -12.75 1.40
CA ASP A 108 -0.22 -12.50 2.83
C ASP A 108 1.13 -12.38 3.56
N ALA A 109 2.10 -13.23 3.22
CA ALA A 109 3.46 -13.13 3.75
C ALA A 109 4.13 -11.78 3.38
N VAL A 110 3.93 -11.33 2.13
CA VAL A 110 4.43 -10.04 1.66
C VAL A 110 3.68 -8.87 2.32
N CYS A 111 2.37 -8.99 2.51
CA CYS A 111 1.55 -8.01 3.21
C CYS A 111 2.05 -7.81 4.65
N ALA A 112 2.21 -8.90 5.41
CA ALA A 112 2.73 -8.85 6.78
C ALA A 112 4.13 -8.22 6.85
N ARG A 113 4.99 -8.48 5.86
CA ARG A 113 6.31 -7.88 5.76
C ARG A 113 6.25 -6.38 5.45
N LEU A 114 5.37 -5.95 4.55
CA LEU A 114 5.14 -4.53 4.25
C LEU A 114 4.57 -3.79 5.47
N ASP A 115 3.63 -4.40 6.20
CA ASP A 115 3.08 -3.85 7.44
C ASP A 115 4.14 -3.69 8.53
N HIS A 116 5.04 -4.67 8.65
CA HIS A 116 6.19 -4.54 9.54
C HIS A 116 7.08 -3.35 9.14
N LEU A 117 7.42 -3.22 7.85
CA LEU A 117 8.20 -2.08 7.35
C LEU A 117 7.47 -0.74 7.56
N ALA A 118 6.16 -0.70 7.38
CA ALA A 118 5.34 0.48 7.64
C ALA A 118 5.32 0.86 9.13
N SER A 119 5.28 -0.13 10.03
CA SER A 119 5.37 0.10 11.47
C SER A 119 6.73 0.70 11.86
N LEU A 120 7.82 0.21 11.26
CA LEU A 120 9.16 0.74 11.46
C LEU A 120 9.29 2.17 10.91
N HIS A 121 8.76 2.43 9.71
CA HIS A 121 8.72 3.77 9.13
C HIS A 121 7.99 4.76 10.04
N ARG A 122 6.79 4.41 10.53
CA ARG A 122 6.04 5.25 11.49
C ARG A 122 6.84 5.52 12.77
N ARG A 123 7.60 4.54 13.26
CA ARG A 123 8.46 4.71 14.43
C ARG A 123 9.61 5.68 14.14
N TYR A 124 10.28 5.55 13.01
CA TYR A 124 11.35 6.47 12.62
C TYR A 124 10.82 7.87 12.35
N LEU A 125 9.64 8.02 11.75
CA LEU A 125 8.98 9.31 11.59
C LEU A 125 8.75 10.01 12.93
N ARG A 126 8.29 9.28 13.96
CA ARG A 126 8.15 9.82 15.32
C ARG A 126 9.49 10.27 15.89
N TYR A 127 10.56 9.49 15.69
CA TYR A 127 11.90 9.88 16.14
C TYR A 127 12.41 11.10 15.38
N SER A 128 12.14 11.20 14.08
CA SER A 128 12.51 12.35 13.26
C SER A 128 11.88 13.64 13.76
N ILE A 129 10.57 13.60 14.02
CA ILE A 129 9.82 14.73 14.58
C ILE A 129 10.34 15.11 15.97
N LEU A 130 10.61 14.11 16.83
CA LEU A 130 11.08 14.34 18.20
C LEU A 130 12.47 14.99 18.24
N LEU A 131 13.35 14.60 17.32
CA LEU A 131 14.75 15.03 17.27
C LEU A 131 15.01 16.17 16.28
N GLY A 132 14.01 16.58 15.49
CA GLY A 132 14.15 17.64 14.48
C GLY A 132 15.07 17.26 13.33
N ILE A 133 15.12 15.98 12.95
CA ILE A 133 15.91 15.46 11.83
C ILE A 133 14.99 15.14 10.64
N ASP A 134 15.57 15.02 9.45
CA ASP A 134 14.82 14.68 8.24
C ASP A 134 14.14 13.31 8.36
N ALA A 135 12.94 13.23 7.79
CA ALA A 135 12.15 12.01 7.79
C ALA A 135 12.54 11.09 6.63
N ALA A 136 12.40 9.78 6.86
CA ALA A 136 12.53 8.78 5.81
C ALA A 136 11.41 8.94 4.76
N ASP A 137 11.75 8.90 3.47
CA ASP A 137 10.75 8.89 2.40
C ASP A 137 9.87 7.63 2.47
N SER A 138 8.57 7.81 2.23
CA SER A 138 7.58 6.72 2.24
C SER A 138 7.17 6.25 0.84
N THR A 139 7.62 6.95 -0.21
CA THR A 139 7.18 6.72 -1.59
C THR A 139 7.43 5.29 -2.05
N THR A 140 8.63 4.75 -1.84
CA THR A 140 8.95 3.36 -2.25
C THR A 140 8.06 2.33 -1.56
N LEU A 141 7.77 2.52 -0.27
CA LEU A 141 6.93 1.58 0.48
C LEU A 141 5.46 1.64 0.00
N GLN A 142 4.98 2.85 -0.30
CA GLN A 142 3.64 3.05 -0.86
C GLN A 142 3.51 2.40 -2.24
N LEU A 143 4.53 2.53 -3.09
CA LEU A 143 4.59 1.87 -4.40
C LEU A 143 4.49 0.34 -4.27
N CYS A 144 5.33 -0.30 -3.44
CA CYS A 144 5.26 -1.75 -3.23
C CYS A 144 3.89 -2.20 -2.69
N THR A 145 3.27 -1.40 -1.82
CA THR A 145 1.93 -1.70 -1.29
C THR A 145 0.86 -1.60 -2.38
N ALA A 146 0.97 -0.61 -3.28
CA ALA A 146 0.06 -0.48 -4.41
C ALA A 146 0.22 -1.62 -5.42
N GLU A 147 1.46 -2.01 -5.73
CA GLU A 147 1.75 -3.15 -6.59
C GLU A 147 1.21 -4.46 -6.00
N LEU A 148 1.35 -4.68 -4.68
CA LEU A 148 0.77 -5.86 -4.00
C LEU A 148 -0.76 -5.94 -4.18
N ARG A 149 -1.45 -4.81 -4.06
CA ARG A 149 -2.92 -4.79 -4.25
C ARG A 149 -3.30 -5.12 -5.69
N ARG A 150 -2.57 -4.55 -6.65
CA ARG A 150 -2.80 -4.79 -8.09
C ARG A 150 -2.56 -6.24 -8.45
N ILE A 151 -1.49 -6.87 -7.95
CA ILE A 151 -1.19 -8.27 -8.26
C ILE A 151 -2.21 -9.21 -7.61
N LYS A 152 -2.65 -8.92 -6.37
CA LYS A 152 -3.74 -9.67 -5.74
C LYS A 152 -5.03 -9.59 -6.57
N GLN A 153 -5.43 -8.38 -6.97
CA GLN A 153 -6.61 -8.18 -7.82
C GLN A 153 -6.50 -8.93 -9.15
N LEU A 154 -5.34 -8.90 -9.79
CA LEU A 154 -5.11 -9.65 -11.04
C LEU A 154 -5.29 -11.15 -10.82
N TRP A 155 -4.73 -11.72 -9.77
CA TRP A 155 -4.89 -13.13 -9.45
C TRP A 155 -6.32 -13.52 -9.07
N ASP A 156 -7.08 -12.61 -8.45
CA ASP A 156 -8.51 -12.82 -8.22
C ASP A 156 -9.25 -13.02 -9.56
N TYR A 157 -8.94 -12.22 -10.59
CA TYR A 157 -9.47 -12.42 -11.94
C TYR A 157 -9.00 -13.74 -12.57
N VAL A 158 -7.71 -14.07 -12.45
CA VAL A 158 -7.15 -15.32 -12.99
C VAL A 158 -7.91 -16.51 -12.43
N HIS A 159 -8.06 -16.60 -11.11
CA HIS A 159 -8.75 -17.73 -10.50
C HIS A 159 -10.23 -17.81 -10.82
N VAL A 160 -10.93 -16.66 -10.93
CA VAL A 160 -12.34 -16.65 -11.37
C VAL A 160 -12.46 -17.18 -12.79
N ILE A 161 -11.62 -16.71 -13.71
CA ILE A 161 -11.65 -17.14 -15.11
C ILE A 161 -11.29 -18.63 -15.22
N GLU A 162 -10.25 -19.09 -14.54
CA GLU A 162 -9.87 -20.51 -14.51
C GLU A 162 -11.00 -21.38 -13.95
N ALA A 163 -11.68 -20.95 -12.88
CA ALA A 163 -12.81 -21.67 -12.33
C ALA A 163 -13.99 -21.76 -13.33
N CYS A 164 -14.30 -20.67 -14.03
CA CYS A 164 -15.32 -20.68 -15.08
C CYS A 164 -14.93 -21.62 -16.23
N ILE A 165 -13.66 -21.64 -16.65
CA ILE A 165 -13.18 -22.55 -17.70
C ILE A 165 -13.32 -24.01 -17.26
N VAL A 166 -13.00 -24.33 -16.01
CA VAL A 166 -13.20 -25.67 -15.45
C VAL A 166 -14.67 -26.06 -15.47
N GLU A 167 -15.57 -25.15 -15.10
CA GLU A 167 -17.02 -25.37 -15.17
C GLU A 167 -17.49 -25.62 -16.61
N TRP A 168 -17.02 -24.81 -17.56
CA TRP A 168 -17.37 -24.95 -18.98
C TRP A 168 -16.87 -26.25 -19.59
N HIS A 169 -15.69 -26.74 -19.19
CA HIS A 169 -15.19 -28.04 -19.60
C HIS A 169 -15.97 -29.22 -18.99
N ALA A 170 -16.65 -29.01 -17.86
CA ALA A 170 -17.50 -30.03 -17.25
C ALA A 170 -18.93 -30.06 -17.84
N THR A 171 -19.32 -29.03 -18.62
CA THR A 171 -20.62 -28.96 -19.27
C THR A 171 -20.76 -30.06 -20.35
N PRO A 172 -21.87 -30.83 -20.36
CA PRO A 172 -22.13 -31.83 -21.40
C PRO A 172 -22.12 -31.22 -22.80
N TRP A 173 -21.56 -31.94 -23.77
CA TRP A 173 -21.34 -31.47 -25.14
C TRP A 173 -22.57 -30.84 -25.81
N HIS A 174 -23.74 -31.45 -25.64
CA HIS A 174 -25.01 -30.99 -26.21
C HIS A 174 -25.61 -29.76 -25.53
N SER A 175 -25.15 -29.42 -24.32
CA SER A 175 -25.61 -28.27 -23.54
C SER A 175 -24.67 -27.07 -23.57
N ILE A 176 -23.55 -27.16 -24.30
CA ILE A 176 -22.61 -26.04 -24.45
C ILE A 176 -23.26 -24.96 -25.33
N ASP A 177 -23.53 -23.81 -24.74
CA ASP A 177 -23.96 -22.60 -25.45
C ASP A 177 -22.73 -21.77 -25.84
N THR A 178 -22.33 -21.83 -27.12
CA THR A 178 -21.14 -21.11 -27.59
C THR A 178 -21.31 -19.60 -27.61
N ASP A 179 -22.53 -19.08 -27.74
CA ASP A 179 -22.80 -17.63 -27.78
C ASP A 179 -22.71 -17.01 -26.37
N GLU A 180 -23.19 -17.74 -25.36
CA GLU A 180 -23.02 -17.36 -23.96
C GLU A 180 -21.54 -17.36 -23.56
N LEU A 181 -20.80 -18.42 -23.91
CA LEU A 181 -19.36 -18.52 -23.66
C LEU A 181 -18.58 -17.38 -24.34
N GLU A 182 -18.91 -17.04 -25.58
CA GLU A 182 -18.28 -15.94 -26.30
C GLU A 182 -18.54 -14.60 -25.59
N THR A 183 -19.76 -14.40 -25.11
CA THR A 183 -20.17 -13.20 -24.38
C THR A 183 -19.40 -13.04 -23.07
N GLU A 184 -19.29 -14.10 -22.28
CA GLU A 184 -18.53 -14.07 -21.02
C GLU A 184 -17.02 -13.90 -21.25
N CYS A 185 -16.44 -14.54 -22.28
CA CYS A 185 -15.03 -14.30 -22.65
C CYS A 185 -14.75 -12.84 -23.04
N LYS A 186 -15.65 -12.22 -23.80
CA LYS A 186 -15.59 -10.78 -24.15
C LYS A 186 -15.70 -9.90 -22.92
N LYS A 187 -16.55 -10.26 -21.96
CA LYS A 187 -16.71 -9.56 -20.68
C LYS A 187 -15.47 -9.66 -19.82
N PHE A 188 -14.90 -10.86 -19.61
CA PHE A 188 -13.62 -11.01 -18.91
C PHE A 188 -12.50 -10.20 -19.56
N THR A 189 -12.41 -10.22 -20.90
CA THR A 189 -11.45 -9.40 -21.64
C THR A 189 -11.64 -7.90 -21.39
N ARG A 190 -12.90 -7.44 -21.32
CA ARG A 190 -13.22 -6.03 -21.01
C ARG A 190 -12.81 -5.69 -19.58
N ASP A 191 -13.15 -6.53 -18.62
CA ASP A 191 -12.85 -6.32 -17.20
C ASP A 191 -11.35 -6.27 -16.96
N LEU A 192 -10.58 -7.20 -17.54
CA LEU A 192 -9.10 -7.18 -17.50
C LEU A 192 -8.52 -5.90 -18.09
N ARG A 193 -9.16 -5.29 -19.10
CA ARG A 193 -8.71 -4.00 -19.68
C ARG A 193 -9.00 -2.80 -18.80
N THR A 194 -9.96 -2.90 -17.86
CA THR A 194 -10.26 -1.84 -16.88
C THR A 194 -9.18 -1.74 -15.80
N LEU A 195 -8.41 -2.81 -15.60
CA LEU A 195 -7.27 -2.81 -14.69
C LEU A 195 -6.16 -1.85 -15.17
N ASP A 196 -5.31 -1.46 -14.22
CA ASP A 196 -4.24 -0.48 -14.43
C ASP A 196 -3.29 -0.93 -15.56
N LYS A 197 -2.92 -0.02 -16.46
CA LYS A 197 -2.08 -0.33 -17.62
C LYS A 197 -0.71 -0.91 -17.25
N CYS A 198 -0.19 -0.56 -16.07
CA CYS A 198 1.11 -1.05 -15.60
C CYS A 198 1.17 -2.57 -15.34
N ILE A 199 0.02 -3.25 -15.23
CA ILE A 199 -0.01 -4.71 -14.98
C ILE A 199 0.05 -5.54 -16.26
N ARG A 200 -0.10 -4.90 -17.43
CA ARG A 200 -0.25 -5.61 -18.72
C ARG A 200 0.99 -6.39 -19.14
N ASP A 201 2.15 -5.97 -18.64
CA ASP A 201 3.44 -6.61 -18.89
C ASP A 201 3.74 -7.73 -17.87
N TRP A 202 2.84 -7.97 -16.91
CA TRP A 202 3.02 -9.01 -15.91
C TRP A 202 2.59 -10.38 -16.47
N ALA A 203 3.38 -11.41 -16.18
CA ALA A 203 3.13 -12.75 -16.73
C ALA A 203 1.72 -13.30 -16.44
N PRO A 204 1.10 -13.11 -15.26
CA PRO A 204 -0.26 -13.58 -15.01
C PRO A 204 -1.30 -12.91 -15.90
N TYR A 205 -1.09 -11.64 -16.28
CA TYR A 205 -1.99 -10.93 -17.20
C TYR A 205 -1.88 -11.50 -18.61
N THR A 206 -0.65 -11.66 -19.11
CA THR A 206 -0.41 -12.24 -20.44
C THR A 206 -0.98 -13.65 -20.53
N TYR A 207 -0.70 -14.48 -19.54
CA TYR A 207 -1.19 -15.86 -19.43
C TYR A 207 -2.72 -15.94 -19.55
N ILE A 208 -3.47 -15.21 -18.71
CA ILE A 208 -4.93 -15.34 -18.71
C ILE A 208 -5.57 -14.75 -19.97
N VAL A 209 -4.97 -13.69 -20.51
CA VAL A 209 -5.41 -13.10 -21.78
C VAL A 209 -5.18 -14.07 -22.94
N ASP A 210 -4.07 -14.79 -22.96
CA ASP A 210 -3.78 -15.76 -24.01
C ASP A 210 -4.70 -16.99 -23.92
N ILE A 211 -4.98 -17.48 -22.71
CA ILE A 211 -6.01 -18.52 -22.49
C ILE A 211 -7.37 -18.07 -23.04
N LEU A 212 -7.82 -16.84 -22.72
CA LEU A 212 -9.09 -16.32 -23.22
C LEU A 212 -9.11 -16.21 -24.76
N LYS A 213 -7.99 -15.84 -25.38
CA LYS A 213 -7.88 -15.79 -26.85
C LYS A 213 -7.95 -17.17 -27.47
N GLU A 214 -7.24 -18.15 -26.91
CA GLU A 214 -7.26 -19.54 -27.38
C GLU A 214 -8.66 -20.12 -27.26
N LEU A 215 -9.32 -19.91 -26.12
CA LEU A 215 -10.71 -20.33 -25.92
C LEU A 215 -11.65 -19.70 -26.95
N MET A 216 -11.60 -18.37 -27.12
CA MET A 216 -12.37 -17.64 -28.13
C MET A 216 -12.15 -18.17 -29.56
N ALA A 217 -10.90 -18.50 -29.91
CA ALA A 217 -10.58 -19.07 -31.22
C ALA A 217 -11.16 -20.49 -31.41
N SER A 218 -11.28 -21.25 -30.33
CA SER A 218 -11.84 -22.60 -30.35
C SER A 218 -13.37 -22.65 -30.46
N LEU A 219 -14.08 -21.61 -30.01
CA LEU A 219 -15.56 -21.59 -29.96
C LEU A 219 -16.20 -21.88 -31.32
N ARG A 220 -15.67 -21.29 -32.40
CA ARG A 220 -16.18 -21.54 -33.75
C ARG A 220 -16.10 -23.02 -34.14
N ALA A 221 -14.98 -23.67 -33.81
CA ALA A 221 -14.82 -25.10 -34.09
C ALA A 221 -15.82 -25.93 -33.29
N ILE A 222 -16.09 -25.56 -32.03
CA ILE A 222 -17.11 -26.22 -31.19
C ILE A 222 -18.50 -26.09 -31.85
N THR A 223 -18.89 -24.89 -32.28
CA THR A 223 -20.18 -24.68 -32.96
C THR A 223 -20.31 -25.51 -34.24
N GLU A 224 -19.25 -25.56 -35.06
CA GLU A 224 -19.24 -26.36 -36.29
C GLU A 224 -19.34 -27.87 -35.97
N LEU A 225 -18.68 -28.32 -34.89
CA LEU A 225 -18.68 -29.72 -34.42
C LEU A 225 -19.98 -30.14 -33.71
N GLN A 226 -20.78 -29.21 -33.20
CA GLN A 226 -22.12 -29.49 -32.64
C GLN A 226 -23.18 -29.72 -33.72
N ASN A 227 -22.88 -29.50 -35.00
CA ASN A 227 -23.84 -29.63 -36.08
C ASN A 227 -24.36 -31.09 -36.19
N PRO A 228 -25.68 -31.34 -36.11
CA PRO A 228 -26.25 -32.69 -36.17
C PRO A 228 -26.02 -33.41 -37.50
N ALA A 229 -25.57 -32.71 -38.55
CA ALA A 229 -25.14 -33.31 -39.80
C ALA A 229 -23.80 -34.09 -39.68
N ILE A 230 -23.08 -33.93 -38.57
CA ILE A 230 -21.85 -34.66 -38.29
C ILE A 230 -22.20 -36.07 -37.83
N SER A 231 -21.82 -37.05 -38.65
CA SER A 231 -21.99 -38.47 -38.35
C SER A 231 -20.74 -39.07 -37.71
N GLU A 232 -20.87 -40.26 -37.14
CA GLU A 232 -19.77 -41.03 -36.54
C GLU A 232 -18.55 -41.18 -37.48
N ARG A 233 -18.78 -41.30 -38.80
CA ARG A 233 -17.70 -41.36 -39.78
C ARG A 233 -16.84 -40.08 -39.77
N HIS A 234 -17.47 -38.92 -39.67
CA HIS A 234 -16.74 -37.64 -39.62
C HIS A 234 -15.93 -37.52 -38.33
N TRP A 235 -16.45 -38.04 -37.21
CA TRP A 235 -15.71 -38.11 -35.94
C TRP A 235 -14.49 -39.02 -36.04
N LEU A 236 -14.60 -40.19 -36.68
CA LEU A 236 -13.48 -41.10 -36.92
C LEU A 236 -12.40 -40.46 -37.81
N GLU A 237 -12.80 -39.77 -38.88
CA GLU A 237 -11.87 -39.03 -39.75
C GLU A 237 -11.16 -37.90 -38.98
N LEU A 238 -11.86 -37.19 -38.09
CA LEU A 238 -11.30 -36.14 -37.25
C LEU A 238 -10.32 -36.68 -36.20
N MET A 239 -10.64 -37.80 -35.54
CA MET A 239 -9.73 -38.47 -34.60
C MET A 239 -8.43 -38.94 -35.28
N GLN A 240 -8.53 -39.46 -36.51
CA GLN A 240 -7.37 -39.85 -37.31
C GLN A 240 -6.51 -38.64 -37.69
N ALA A 241 -7.14 -37.54 -38.12
CA ALA A 241 -6.44 -36.29 -38.48
C ALA A 241 -5.76 -35.62 -37.28
N THR A 242 -6.39 -35.64 -36.11
CA THR A 242 -5.87 -35.05 -34.86
C THR A 242 -4.94 -35.99 -34.08
N LYS A 243 -4.78 -37.25 -34.53
CA LYS A 243 -3.98 -38.31 -33.88
C LYS A 243 -4.43 -38.60 -32.44
N LEU A 244 -5.68 -38.33 -32.11
CA LEU A 244 -6.27 -38.63 -30.81
C LEU A 244 -6.68 -40.11 -30.81
N THR A 245 -5.88 -40.96 -30.15
CA THR A 245 -6.10 -42.41 -30.04
C THR A 245 -6.85 -42.80 -28.75
N GLN A 246 -7.34 -41.85 -27.95
CA GLN A 246 -8.05 -42.13 -26.72
C GLN A 246 -9.56 -42.11 -26.95
N THR A 247 -10.17 -43.29 -26.83
CA THR A 247 -11.60 -43.52 -26.73
C THR A 247 -12.13 -42.84 -25.47
N HIS A 248 -12.84 -41.72 -25.60
CA HIS A 248 -13.80 -41.33 -24.57
C HIS A 248 -15.02 -42.24 -24.71
N ASP A 249 -15.35 -42.95 -23.65
CA ASP A 249 -16.45 -43.91 -23.61
C ASP A 249 -17.76 -43.27 -24.08
N VAL A 250 -18.45 -43.99 -24.96
CA VAL A 250 -19.63 -43.60 -25.74
C VAL A 250 -20.91 -43.53 -24.87
N GLU A 251 -20.79 -43.29 -23.56
CA GLU A 251 -21.95 -43.27 -22.64
C GLU A 251 -22.54 -41.86 -22.41
N TYR A 252 -21.99 -40.80 -23.01
CA TYR A 252 -22.50 -39.43 -22.85
C TYR A 252 -22.56 -38.61 -24.15
N LEU A 253 -22.96 -39.25 -25.26
CA LEU A 253 -23.60 -38.57 -26.40
C LEU A 253 -25.12 -38.56 -26.18
#